data_AF-A0A8T4MBA9-F1
#
_entry.id   AF-A0A8T4MBA9-F1
#
_cell.length_a   1.000
_cell.length_b   1.000
_cell.length_c   1.000
_cell.angle_alpha   90.00
_cell.angle_beta   90.00
_cell.angle_gamma   90.00
#
_symmetry.space_group_name_H-M   'P 1'
#
loop_
_entity.id
_entity.type
_entity.pdbx_description
1 polymer ?
#
loop_
_entity_poly.entity_id
_entity_poly.type
_entity_poly.pdbx_seq_one_letter_code
_entity_poly.pdbx_strand_id
1 'polypeptide(L)'
;MILERKLSAREIIGTIKNMSNRPEYYSGSEARVEYLDDVRLEKIYKAIEREHGKEAAEQYAQMVADIPKLTATDFLLNLYKLDGHDWNWDKELLGNEKGIYAGDIGSAFGTVMSVLSRSDKEVNETAYIRRRFLERHKIKIPESDIQRQFFNPYLNN
;
A
#
# COMPACT_ATOMS: atom_id res chain seq x y z
N MET A 1 7.00 17.71 -30.11
CA MET A 1 7.08 17.37 -28.68
C MET A 1 6.47 16.00 -28.51
N ILE A 2 7.25 15.00 -28.11
CA ILE A 2 6.71 13.73 -27.65
C ILE A 2 6.32 13.99 -26.20
N LEU A 3 5.01 14.00 -25.90
CA LEU A 3 4.54 13.95 -24.53
C LEU A 3 4.94 12.58 -23.99
N GLU A 4 6.01 12.52 -23.21
CA GLU A 4 6.34 11.30 -22.47
C GLU A 4 5.15 11.00 -21.54
N ARG A 5 4.46 9.89 -21.83
CA ARG A 5 3.31 9.44 -21.06
C ARG A 5 3.82 8.91 -19.72
N LYS A 6 3.44 9.56 -18.62
CA LYS A 6 3.68 9.08 -17.25
C LYS A 6 3.00 7.73 -17.03
N LEU A 7 3.66 6.83 -16.32
CA LEU A 7 3.09 5.52 -15.96
C LEU A 7 2.05 5.64 -14.84
N SER A 8 0.88 5.02 -15.01
CA SER A 8 -0.10 4.85 -13.92
C SER A 8 0.44 3.93 -12.82
N ALA A 9 -0.18 3.93 -11.64
CA ALA A 9 0.16 3.01 -10.55
C ALA A 9 0.12 1.54 -11.00
N ARG A 10 -0.88 1.17 -11.81
CA ARG A 10 -1.02 -0.20 -12.32
C ARG A 10 0.12 -0.59 -13.26
N GLU A 11 0.60 0.35 -14.07
CA GLU A 11 1.76 0.16 -14.95
C GLU A 11 3.05 0.09 -14.15
N ILE A 12 3.22 0.95 -13.13
CA ILE A 12 4.35 0.91 -12.20
C ILE A 12 4.46 -0.47 -11.53
N ILE A 13 3.37 -1.00 -10.96
CA ILE A 13 3.37 -2.34 -10.35
C ILE A 13 3.72 -3.42 -11.39
N GLY A 14 3.25 -3.28 -12.63
CA GLY A 14 3.60 -4.19 -13.72
C GLY A 14 5.10 -4.27 -14.02
N THR A 15 5.89 -3.27 -13.63
CA THR A 15 7.36 -3.28 -13.76
C THR A 15 8.07 -3.98 -12.60
N ILE A 16 7.36 -4.28 -11.50
CA ILE A 16 7.93 -4.89 -10.31
C ILE A 16 7.94 -6.41 -10.45
N LYS A 17 9.14 -7.00 -10.49
CA LYS A 17 9.33 -8.45 -10.58
C LYS A 17 8.60 -9.17 -9.44
N ASN A 18 7.93 -10.28 -9.79
CA ASN A 18 7.19 -11.15 -8.86
C ASN A 18 6.10 -10.41 -8.06
N MET A 19 5.44 -9.45 -8.69
CA MET A 19 4.26 -8.78 -8.15
C MET A 19 3.17 -8.71 -9.23
N SER A 20 1.96 -9.11 -8.88
CA SER A 20 0.79 -8.97 -9.74
C SER A 20 0.20 -7.58 -9.58
N ASN A 21 -0.23 -6.96 -10.67
CA ASN A 21 -0.96 -5.68 -10.66
C ASN A 21 -2.50 -5.87 -10.55
N ARG A 22 -2.92 -7.00 -10.01
CA ARG A 22 -4.31 -7.42 -9.88
C ARG A 22 -4.58 -7.69 -8.40
N PRO A 23 -5.33 -6.82 -7.69
CA PRO A 23 -5.68 -7.04 -6.29
C PRO A 23 -6.33 -8.40 -6.05
N GLU A 24 -7.15 -8.88 -7.00
CA GLU A 24 -7.84 -10.17 -6.94
C GLU A 24 -6.89 -11.38 -6.87
N TYR A 25 -5.65 -11.25 -7.34
CA TYR A 25 -4.61 -12.29 -7.23
C TYR A 25 -4.22 -12.56 -5.77
N TYR A 26 -4.36 -11.55 -4.90
CA TYR A 26 -4.00 -11.58 -3.49
C TYR A 26 -5.23 -11.67 -2.58
N SER A 27 -6.41 -11.94 -3.14
CA SER A 27 -7.65 -11.99 -2.38
C SER A 27 -7.57 -13.02 -1.27
N GLY A 28 -7.80 -12.57 -0.03
CA GLY A 28 -7.69 -13.42 1.15
C GLY A 28 -6.26 -13.77 1.57
N SER A 29 -5.23 -13.17 0.96
CA SER A 29 -3.85 -13.28 1.41
C SER A 29 -3.63 -12.50 2.70
N GLU A 30 -2.78 -13.07 3.55
CA GLU A 30 -2.32 -12.43 4.79
C GLU A 30 -1.27 -11.34 4.50
N ALA A 31 -0.98 -10.49 5.49
CA ALA A 31 0.08 -9.50 5.37
C ALA A 31 1.44 -10.20 5.58
N ARG A 32 2.07 -10.61 4.48
CA ARG A 32 3.32 -11.37 4.46
C ARG A 32 4.37 -10.76 3.54
N VAL A 33 5.63 -10.84 3.96
CA VAL A 33 6.82 -10.32 3.26
C VAL A 33 6.99 -10.92 1.86
N GLU A 34 6.57 -12.18 1.68
CA GLU A 34 6.63 -12.86 0.38
C GLU A 34 5.90 -12.10 -0.73
N TYR A 35 4.78 -11.46 -0.39
CA TYR A 35 3.95 -10.71 -1.34
C TYR A 35 4.33 -9.23 -1.42
N LEU A 36 4.73 -8.64 -0.30
CA LEU A 36 5.08 -7.22 -0.21
C LEU A 36 6.16 -7.03 0.85
N ASP A 37 7.28 -6.41 0.48
CA ASP A 37 8.43 -6.18 1.36
C ASP A 37 8.97 -4.75 1.20
N ASP A 38 9.92 -4.35 2.05
CA ASP A 38 10.49 -3.01 2.03
C ASP A 38 11.26 -2.70 0.74
N VAL A 39 11.79 -3.71 0.05
CA VAL A 39 12.52 -3.56 -1.21
C VAL A 39 11.56 -3.23 -2.36
N ARG A 40 10.39 -3.88 -2.40
CA ARG A 40 9.33 -3.58 -3.37
C ARG A 40 8.71 -2.22 -3.09
N LEU A 41 8.44 -1.90 -1.82
CA LEU A 41 7.96 -0.57 -1.44
C LEU A 41 8.92 0.55 -1.90
N GLU A 42 10.22 0.34 -1.76
CA GLU A 42 11.25 1.27 -2.22
C GLU A 42 11.32 1.40 -3.75
N LYS A 43 11.18 0.30 -4.49
CA LYS A 43 11.16 0.34 -5.97
C LYS A 43 9.95 1.09 -6.48
N ILE A 44 8.79 0.91 -5.83
CA ILE A 44 7.56 1.62 -6.17
C ILE A 44 7.71 3.11 -5.85
N TYR A 45 8.24 3.47 -4.68
CA TYR A 45 8.55 4.85 -4.33
C TYR A 45 9.40 5.54 -5.40
N LYS A 46 10.53 4.94 -5.80
CA LYS A 46 11.43 5.50 -6.81
C LYS A 46 10.79 5.62 -8.18
N ALA A 47 9.92 4.68 -8.54
CA ALA A 47 9.16 4.76 -9.78
C ALA A 47 8.17 5.93 -9.73
N ILE A 48 7.41 6.09 -8.64
CA ILE A 48 6.49 7.22 -8.46
C ILE A 48 7.26 8.54 -8.47
N GLU A 49 8.39 8.64 -7.78
CA GLU A 49 9.22 9.84 -7.76
C GLU A 49 9.68 10.24 -9.17
N ARG A 50 10.08 9.26 -9.99
CA ARG A 50 10.52 9.50 -11.37
C ARG A 50 9.38 9.95 -12.27
N GLU A 51 8.21 9.31 -12.16
CA GLU A 51 7.10 9.52 -13.09
C GLU A 51 6.21 10.72 -12.68
N HIS A 52 5.99 10.88 -11.38
CA HIS A 52 5.01 11.82 -10.82
C HIS A 52 5.63 12.89 -9.92
N GLY A 53 6.90 12.74 -9.54
CA GLY A 53 7.63 13.71 -8.74
C GLY A 53 7.71 13.33 -7.26
N LYS A 54 8.56 14.06 -6.54
CA LYS A 54 8.89 13.79 -5.14
C LYS A 54 7.68 13.88 -4.20
N GLU A 55 6.81 14.86 -4.43
CA GLU A 55 5.59 15.04 -3.62
C GLU A 55 4.67 13.82 -3.70
N ALA A 56 4.41 13.30 -4.90
CA ALA A 56 3.63 12.06 -5.09
C ALA A 56 4.26 10.85 -4.37
N ALA A 57 5.60 10.75 -4.38
CA ALA A 57 6.31 9.69 -3.68
C ALA A 57 6.21 9.81 -2.15
N GLU A 58 6.24 11.04 -1.62
CA GLU A 58 6.03 11.31 -0.19
C GLU A 58 4.60 10.96 0.24
N GLN A 59 3.60 11.30 -0.58
CA GLN A 59 2.19 10.93 -0.35
C GLN A 59 1.98 9.41 -0.37
N TYR A 60 2.64 8.71 -1.30
CA TYR A 60 2.69 7.25 -1.30
C TYR A 60 3.31 6.68 -0.02
N ALA A 61 4.40 7.27 0.46
CA ALA A 61 5.05 6.79 1.67
C ALA A 61 4.19 7.02 2.91
N GLN A 62 3.42 8.11 2.94
CA GLN A 62 2.41 8.37 3.97
C GLN A 62 1.25 7.36 3.91
N MET A 63 0.76 7.03 2.71
CA MET A 63 -0.23 5.96 2.52
C MET A 63 0.24 4.62 3.13
N VAL A 64 1.49 4.22 2.87
CA VAL A 64 2.07 2.98 3.44
C VAL A 64 2.10 3.03 4.99
N ALA A 65 2.33 4.20 5.58
CA ALA A 65 2.27 4.38 7.02
C ALA A 65 0.83 4.32 7.58
N ASP A 66 -0.16 4.81 6.85
CA ASP A 66 -1.54 4.88 7.33
C ASP A 66 -2.34 3.59 7.19
N ILE A 67 -1.99 2.70 6.26
CA ILE A 67 -2.67 1.41 6.07
C ILE A 67 -2.54 0.54 7.35
N PRO A 68 -3.63 0.10 8.00
CA PRO A 68 -3.55 -0.66 9.25
C PRO A 68 -2.96 -2.07 9.10
N LYS A 69 -3.31 -2.77 8.01
CA LYS A 69 -2.79 -4.10 7.67
C LYS A 69 -2.30 -4.07 6.22
N LEU A 70 -0.99 -4.21 6.02
CA LEU A 70 -0.34 -4.09 4.72
C LEU A 70 -0.43 -5.40 3.93
N THR A 71 -1.64 -5.91 3.71
CA THR A 71 -1.83 -7.02 2.76
C THR A 71 -1.54 -6.53 1.34
N ALA A 72 -1.11 -7.42 0.44
CA ALA A 72 -0.87 -7.03 -0.95
C ALA A 72 -2.16 -6.52 -1.64
N THR A 73 -3.33 -7.05 -1.26
CA THR A 73 -4.62 -6.55 -1.73
C THR A 73 -4.87 -5.13 -1.26
N ASP A 74 -4.80 -4.88 0.05
CA ASP A 74 -5.07 -3.55 0.63
C ASP A 74 -4.09 -2.50 0.11
N PHE A 75 -2.82 -2.89 -0.04
CA PHE A 75 -1.79 -2.05 -0.64
C PHE A 75 -2.14 -1.63 -2.07
N LEU A 76 -2.49 -2.58 -2.94
CA LEU A 76 -2.80 -2.27 -4.34
C LEU A 76 -4.05 -1.41 -4.48
N LEU A 77 -5.08 -1.67 -3.68
CA LEU A 77 -6.31 -0.88 -3.71
C LEU A 77 -6.08 0.56 -3.28
N ASN A 78 -5.34 0.79 -2.21
CA ASN A 78 -5.02 2.14 -1.77
C ASN A 78 -4.07 2.85 -2.74
N LEU A 79 -3.12 2.13 -3.34
CA LEU A 79 -2.24 2.69 -4.37
C LEU A 79 -3.03 3.16 -5.61
N TYR A 80 -4.04 2.41 -6.05
CA TYR A 80 -4.86 2.80 -7.20
C TYR A 80 -5.82 3.94 -6.87
N LYS A 81 -6.32 3.99 -5.63
CA LYS A 81 -7.03 5.19 -5.15
C LYS A 81 -6.11 6.40 -5.17
N LEU A 82 -4.90 6.28 -4.64
CA LEU A 82 -3.92 7.38 -4.63
C LEU A 82 -3.65 7.91 -6.04
N ASP A 83 -3.41 7.04 -7.02
CA ASP A 83 -3.25 7.40 -8.43
C ASP A 83 -4.52 8.09 -9.00
N GLY A 84 -5.71 7.55 -8.69
CA GLY A 84 -6.99 8.16 -9.08
C GLY A 84 -7.32 9.48 -8.39
N HIS A 85 -6.59 9.84 -7.33
CA HIS A 85 -6.69 11.09 -6.58
C HIS A 85 -5.46 11.99 -6.81
N ASP A 86 -4.86 11.91 -8.00
CA ASP A 86 -3.73 12.73 -8.42
C ASP A 86 -2.54 12.69 -7.43
N TRP A 87 -2.31 11.53 -6.84
CA TRP A 87 -1.24 11.29 -5.85
C TRP A 87 -1.34 12.12 -4.59
N ASN A 88 -2.53 12.63 -4.25
CA ASN A 88 -2.79 13.31 -2.99
C ASN A 88 -3.40 12.34 -1.97
N TRP A 89 -2.64 11.98 -0.94
CA TRP A 89 -3.12 11.03 0.06
C TRP A 89 -3.94 11.72 1.13
N ASP A 90 -5.17 11.25 1.30
CA ASP A 90 -6.03 11.57 2.43
C ASP A 90 -6.37 10.28 3.17
N LYS A 91 -6.25 10.30 4.50
CA LYS A 91 -6.56 9.16 5.36
C LYS A 91 -8.04 8.77 5.27
N GLU A 92 -8.93 9.69 4.89
CA GLU A 92 -10.34 9.40 4.61
C GLU A 92 -10.51 8.39 3.45
N LEU A 93 -9.53 8.28 2.55
CA LEU A 93 -9.54 7.31 1.44
C LEU A 93 -9.44 5.85 1.89
N LEU A 94 -8.94 5.58 3.10
CA LEU A 94 -8.94 4.24 3.69
C LEU A 94 -10.36 3.68 3.82
N GLY A 95 -11.36 4.57 3.88
CA GLY A 95 -12.75 4.24 4.13
C GLY A 95 -13.00 3.87 5.58
N ASN A 96 -14.26 3.85 5.97
CA ASN A 96 -14.66 3.34 7.27
C ASN A 96 -14.40 1.82 7.28
N GLU A 97 -13.94 1.25 8.40
CA GLU A 97 -13.75 -0.21 8.61
C GLU A 97 -15.00 -1.06 8.31
N LYS A 98 -16.14 -0.41 8.08
CA LYS A 98 -17.34 -0.98 7.47
C LYS A 98 -17.27 -0.70 5.97
N GLY A 99 -16.87 -1.72 5.21
CA GLY A 99 -16.65 -1.67 3.76
C GLY A 99 -17.60 -0.75 3.01
N ILE A 100 -17.05 0.11 2.16
CA ILE A 100 -17.83 1.04 1.35
C ILE A 100 -18.41 0.28 0.15
N TYR A 101 -19.74 0.31 0.04
CA TYR A 101 -20.51 -0.03 -1.15
C TYR A 101 -20.74 1.21 -2.02
N ALA A 102 -20.87 0.97 -3.32
CA ALA A 102 -20.92 1.89 -4.44
C ALA A 102 -21.80 3.15 -4.30
N GLY A 103 -21.33 4.24 -4.91
CA GLY A 103 -22.15 5.41 -5.23
C GLY A 103 -21.33 6.54 -5.81
N ASP A 104 -21.16 6.53 -7.14
CA ASP A 104 -20.83 7.68 -7.99
C ASP A 104 -19.38 8.21 -7.97
N ILE A 105 -18.46 7.45 -8.57
CA ILE A 105 -17.26 8.04 -9.20
C ILE A 105 -17.30 7.60 -10.66
N GLY A 106 -17.63 8.55 -11.54
CA GLY A 106 -17.76 8.33 -12.96
C GLY A 106 -16.54 7.63 -13.57
N SER A 107 -16.77 6.44 -14.11
CA SER A 107 -16.12 5.92 -15.32
C SER A 107 -14.58 5.91 -15.35
N ALA A 108 -13.93 4.94 -14.68
CA ALA A 108 -12.68 4.32 -15.19
C ALA A 108 -12.21 3.09 -14.40
N PHE A 109 -12.49 2.99 -13.11
CA PHE A 109 -11.96 1.90 -12.27
C PHE A 109 -13.07 0.96 -11.81
N GLY A 110 -13.13 -0.20 -12.47
CA GLY A 110 -14.10 -1.25 -12.21
C GLY A 110 -14.15 -1.66 -10.74
N THR A 111 -15.37 -1.91 -10.29
CA THR A 111 -15.80 -2.35 -8.97
C THR A 111 -14.81 -3.32 -8.29
N VAL A 112 -14.19 -2.87 -7.20
CA VAL A 112 -13.56 -3.78 -6.22
C VAL A 112 -14.46 -3.88 -5.00
N MET A 113 -14.98 -5.08 -4.77
CA MET A 113 -15.72 -5.42 -3.56
C MET A 113 -14.70 -5.62 -2.41
N SER A 114 -14.63 -4.69 -1.47
CA SER A 114 -13.66 -4.74 -0.35
C SER A 114 -14.08 -5.74 0.73
N VAL A 115 -13.29 -6.82 0.86
CA VAL A 115 -13.34 -7.79 1.97
C VAL A 115 -12.48 -7.26 3.11
N LEU A 116 -12.95 -6.24 3.84
CA LEU A 116 -12.17 -5.60 4.93
C LEU A 116 -12.43 -6.17 6.33
N SER A 117 -12.95 -7.39 6.43
CA SER A 117 -13.13 -8.05 7.73
C SER A 117 -12.52 -9.45 7.72
N ARG A 118 -11.25 -9.56 8.14
CA ARG A 118 -10.63 -10.84 8.47
C ARG A 118 -9.79 -10.77 9.76
N SER A 119 -10.34 -11.49 10.74
CA SER A 119 -9.89 -11.93 12.06
C SER A 119 -8.42 -11.69 12.48
N ASP A 120 -8.23 -11.26 13.72
CA ASP A 120 -6.94 -11.11 14.45
C ASP A 120 -6.10 -12.40 14.63
N LYS A 121 -6.50 -13.54 14.03
CA LYS A 121 -5.78 -14.81 14.10
C LYS A 121 -4.84 -15.06 12.90
N GLU A 122 -4.83 -14.16 11.94
CA GLU A 122 -4.03 -14.27 10.71
C GLU A 122 -2.62 -13.70 10.90
N VAL A 123 -1.63 -14.27 10.19
CA VAL A 123 -0.25 -13.76 10.19
C VAL A 123 -0.25 -12.30 9.73
N ASN A 124 0.37 -11.44 10.53
CA ASN A 124 0.38 -9.99 10.28
C ASN A 124 1.80 -9.42 10.43
N GLU A 125 2.55 -9.44 9.33
CA GLU A 125 3.92 -8.92 9.25
C GLU A 125 3.97 -7.43 8.86
N THR A 126 2.83 -6.71 8.89
CA THR A 126 2.70 -5.30 8.47
C THR A 126 3.83 -4.42 9.00
N ALA A 127 4.06 -4.46 10.31
CA ALA A 127 5.11 -3.67 10.95
C ALA A 127 6.49 -3.98 10.36
N TYR A 128 6.81 -5.26 10.14
CA TYR A 128 8.07 -5.68 9.55
C TYR A 128 8.21 -5.23 8.09
N ILE A 129 7.14 -5.38 7.29
CA ILE A 129 7.11 -5.03 5.86
C ILE A 129 7.48 -3.55 5.65
N ARG A 130 6.86 -2.63 6.40
CA ARG A 130 7.04 -1.19 6.16
C ARG A 130 8.16 -0.55 6.97
N ARG A 131 8.62 -1.14 8.06
CA ARG A 131 9.53 -0.48 9.01
C ARG A 131 10.77 0.11 8.36
N ARG A 132 11.58 -0.69 7.67
CA ARG A 132 12.82 -0.19 7.06
C ARG A 132 12.56 0.85 5.99
N PHE A 133 11.44 0.72 5.28
CA PHE A 133 11.00 1.71 4.30
C PHE A 133 10.66 3.05 4.99
N LEU A 134 9.83 3.05 6.03
CA LEU A 134 9.48 4.28 6.77
C LEU A 134 10.69 4.92 7.44
N GLU A 135 11.59 4.12 8.02
CA GLU A 135 12.86 4.59 8.61
C GLU A 135 13.72 5.31 7.56
N ARG A 136 13.87 4.74 6.35
CA ARG A 136 14.63 5.35 5.24
C ARG A 136 14.06 6.71 4.82
N HIS A 137 12.75 6.84 4.80
CA HIS A 137 12.04 8.06 4.39
C HIS A 137 11.72 9.02 5.53
N LYS A 138 12.20 8.73 6.75
CA LYS A 138 12.01 9.55 7.97
C LYS A 138 10.54 9.80 8.32
N ILE A 139 9.67 8.85 8.00
CA ILE A 139 8.24 8.90 8.33
C ILE A 139 8.03 8.31 9.72
N LYS A 140 7.15 8.93 10.53
CA LYS A 140 6.82 8.43 11.86
C LYS A 140 6.24 7.02 11.74
N ILE A 141 6.87 6.06 12.42
CA ILE A 141 6.36 4.69 12.51
C ILE A 141 5.03 4.72 13.30
N PRO A 142 3.96 4.07 12.81
CA PRO A 142 2.68 4.03 13.52
C PRO A 142 2.81 3.41 14.92
N GLU A 143 2.12 3.97 15.89
CA GLU A 143 2.20 3.52 17.30
C GLU A 143 1.76 2.07 17.48
N SER A 144 0.83 1.59 16.64
CA SER A 144 0.42 0.19 16.57
C SER A 144 1.58 -0.78 16.29
N ASP A 145 2.59 -0.33 15.54
CA ASP A 145 3.74 -1.14 15.17
C ASP A 145 4.78 -1.16 16.29
N ILE A 146 4.92 -0.04 16.99
CA ILE A 146 5.80 0.10 18.16
C ILE A 146 5.34 -0.84 19.28
N GLN A 147 4.03 -0.89 19.56
CA GLN A 147 3.48 -1.75 20.61
C GLN A 147 3.66 -3.25 20.31
N ARG A 148 3.56 -3.66 19.04
CA ARG A 148 3.80 -5.04 18.59
C ARG A 148 5.29 -5.43 18.67
N GLN A 149 6.20 -4.47 18.68
CA GLN A 149 7.63 -4.69 18.81
C GLN A 149 8.03 -5.18 20.21
N PHE A 150 7.31 -4.78 21.25
CA PHE A 150 7.51 -5.25 22.63
C PHE A 150 6.90 -6.64 22.90
N PHE A 151 6.14 -7.19 21.95
CA PHE A 151 5.46 -8.48 22.04
C PHE A 151 5.97 -9.50 21.00
N ASN A 152 7.20 -9.35 20.51
CA ASN A 152 7.77 -10.32 19.57
C ASN A 152 8.68 -11.34 20.29
N PRO A 153 8.22 -12.58 20.57
CA PRO A 153 9.03 -13.62 21.21
C PRO A 153 10.23 -14.07 20.36
N TYR A 154 10.30 -13.67 19.08
CA TYR A 154 11.39 -14.04 18.17
C TYR A 154 12.54 -13.03 18.11
N LEU A 155 12.51 -11.96 18.91
CA LEU A 155 13.62 -11.00 19.03
C LEU A 155 14.44 -11.16 20.33
N ASN A 156 14.15 -12.17 21.15
CA ASN A 156 14.91 -12.55 22.34
C ASN A 156 15.71 -13.85 22.10
N ASN A 157 16.52 -13.91 21.05
CA ASN A 157 17.60 -14.91 20.89
C ASN A 157 18.80 -14.27 20.19
#